data_AF-A0A3P6P9I8-F1
#
_entry.id   AF-A0A3P6P9I8-F1
#
_cell.length_a   1.000
_cell.length_b   1.000
_cell.length_c   1.000
_cell.angle_alpha   90.00
_cell.angle_beta   90.00
_cell.angle_gamma   90.00
#
_symmetry.space_group_name_H-M   'P 1'
#
loop_
_entity.id
_entity.type
_entity.pdbx_description
1 polymer ?
#
loop_
_entity_poly.entity_id
_entity_poly.type
_entity_poly.pdbx_seq_one_letter_code
_entity_poly.pdbx_strand_id
1 'polypeptide(L)'
;MIDISASMETQIGRLRKTFIDILDEFFHRGLHANLINFGSTMQPWHEQIELITEDNHVSACRWIDHLKCQGSTNVLQALEYALADPATRCIYLFSDGRPDQPPELVFARVRGRRSVRVHTICLNSTDAEANAFLEKLARLTGGEFCSQMAGRPKSSPLPALFFLHSPFHLLSLLVLHVFLITPFFFFFFFFFFFFLSSSPFPFLFTLFFTSKICPLSGSYVRQTFICTS
;
A
#
# COMPACT_ATOMS: atom_id res chain seq x y z
N MET A 1 5.55 -12.07 -2.48
CA MET A 1 6.14 -13.18 -3.25
C MET A 1 5.72 -13.02 -4.70
N ILE A 2 6.68 -13.08 -5.62
CA ILE A 2 6.54 -12.73 -7.02
C ILE A 2 6.96 -13.92 -7.86
N ASP A 3 6.03 -14.52 -8.58
CA ASP A 3 6.34 -15.55 -9.55
C ASP A 3 7.12 -14.95 -10.72
N ILE A 4 8.30 -15.49 -10.98
CA ILE A 4 9.16 -15.16 -12.11
C ILE A 4 9.41 -16.39 -12.99
N SER A 5 8.52 -17.37 -12.99
CA SER A 5 8.55 -18.48 -13.95
C SER A 5 8.44 -17.98 -15.39
N ALA A 6 8.80 -18.83 -16.35
CA ALA A 6 8.77 -18.45 -17.77
C ALA A 6 7.36 -18.07 -18.28
N SER A 7 6.28 -18.60 -17.69
CA SER A 7 4.90 -18.26 -18.06
C SER A 7 4.56 -16.79 -17.78
N MET A 8 5.24 -16.19 -16.81
CA MET A 8 5.00 -14.83 -16.33
C MET A 8 5.55 -13.72 -17.25
N GLU A 9 6.26 -14.06 -18.33
CA GLU A 9 6.94 -13.09 -19.22
C GLU A 9 6.01 -11.97 -19.71
N THR A 10 4.76 -12.31 -20.06
CA THR A 10 3.78 -11.30 -20.53
C THR A 10 3.25 -10.40 -19.43
N GLN A 11 3.31 -10.84 -18.17
CA GLN A 11 2.77 -10.13 -17.00
C GLN A 11 3.84 -9.33 -16.25
N ILE A 12 5.12 -9.66 -16.39
CA ILE A 12 6.20 -9.10 -15.56
C ILE A 12 6.28 -7.58 -15.64
N GLY A 13 6.08 -7.00 -16.83
CA GLY A 13 6.08 -5.54 -17.01
C GLY A 13 4.97 -4.83 -16.23
N ARG A 14 3.79 -5.45 -16.12
CA ARG A 14 2.69 -4.94 -15.30
C ARG A 14 2.98 -5.12 -13.81
N LEU A 15 3.51 -6.28 -13.43
CA LEU A 15 3.85 -6.57 -12.04
C LEU A 15 4.88 -5.61 -11.49
N ARG A 16 5.94 -5.26 -12.24
CA ARG A 16 6.94 -4.29 -11.79
C ARG A 16 6.28 -2.98 -11.35
N LYS A 17 5.38 -2.43 -12.17
CA LYS A 17 4.62 -1.21 -11.85
C LYS A 17 3.77 -1.39 -10.60
N THR A 18 3.00 -2.48 -10.52
CA THR A 18 2.17 -2.78 -9.34
C THR A 18 2.99 -2.89 -8.05
N PHE A 19 4.17 -3.50 -8.10
CA PHE A 19 5.03 -3.61 -6.93
C PHE A 19 5.69 -2.29 -6.55
N ILE A 20 6.04 -1.43 -7.52
CA ILE A 20 6.50 -0.07 -7.24
C ILE A 20 5.39 0.72 -6.53
N ASP A 21 4.14 0.69 -7.03
CA ASP A 21 3.00 1.36 -6.38
C ASP A 21 2.77 0.84 -4.95
N ILE A 22 2.94 -0.48 -4.72
CA ILE A 22 2.87 -1.08 -3.40
C ILE A 22 4.01 -0.61 -2.51
N LEU A 23 5.24 -0.56 -3.01
CA LEU A 23 6.38 -0.10 -2.23
C LEU A 23 6.25 1.37 -1.84
N ASP A 24 5.79 2.23 -2.75
CA ASP A 24 5.53 3.64 -2.48
C ASP A 24 4.61 3.78 -1.27
N GLU A 25 3.49 3.08 -1.25
CA GLU A 25 2.54 3.17 -0.14
C GLU A 25 3.10 2.52 1.16
N PHE A 26 3.89 1.44 1.08
CA PHE A 26 4.56 0.88 2.26
C PHE A 26 5.55 1.88 2.86
N PHE A 27 6.29 2.61 2.03
CA PHE A 27 7.19 3.68 2.44
C PHE A 27 6.42 4.82 3.12
N HIS A 28 5.38 5.37 2.49
CA HIS A 28 4.59 6.48 3.05
C HIS A 28 3.90 6.12 4.37
N ARG A 29 3.60 4.84 4.59
CA ARG A 29 2.96 4.35 5.82
C ARG A 29 3.93 3.80 6.86
N GLY A 30 5.24 3.80 6.59
CA GLY A 30 6.24 3.24 7.50
C GLY A 30 6.01 1.76 7.80
N LEU A 31 5.64 0.98 6.79
CA LEU A 31 5.37 -0.45 6.93
C LEU A 31 6.65 -1.28 6.78
N HIS A 32 6.64 -2.46 7.38
CA HIS A 32 7.70 -3.45 7.17
C HIS A 32 7.28 -4.44 6.07
N ALA A 33 8.22 -4.80 5.21
CA ALA A 33 8.03 -5.82 4.20
C ALA A 33 9.34 -6.50 3.79
N ASN A 34 9.19 -7.62 3.10
CA ASN A 34 10.23 -8.20 2.29
C ASN A 34 9.62 -8.63 0.94
N LEU A 35 10.43 -8.60 -0.10
CA LEU A 35 10.08 -9.09 -1.42
C LEU A 35 10.84 -10.39 -1.68
N ILE A 36 10.15 -11.36 -2.25
CA ILE A 36 10.70 -12.66 -2.60
C ILE A 36 10.28 -12.94 -4.01
N ASN A 37 11.24 -13.11 -4.92
CA ASN A 37 10.96 -13.66 -6.24
C ASN A 37 11.16 -15.17 -6.19
N PHE A 38 10.44 -15.89 -7.03
CA PHE A 38 10.62 -17.33 -7.17
C PHE A 38 10.31 -17.79 -8.59
N GLY A 39 11.20 -18.63 -9.11
CA GLY A 39 11.02 -19.42 -10.31
C GLY A 39 11.40 -20.87 -9.97
N SER A 40 12.39 -21.44 -10.68
CA SER A 40 12.99 -22.72 -10.27
C SER A 40 13.68 -22.65 -8.89
N THR A 41 14.24 -21.48 -8.56
CA THR A 41 14.78 -21.13 -7.24
C THR A 41 14.10 -19.86 -6.74
N MET A 42 14.18 -19.61 -5.44
CA MET A 42 13.76 -18.34 -4.85
C MET A 42 14.95 -17.44 -4.52
N GLN A 43 14.74 -16.13 -4.65
CA GLN A 43 15.69 -15.13 -4.18
C GLN A 43 14.91 -14.05 -3.40
N PRO A 44 15.27 -13.81 -2.13
CA PRO A 44 14.73 -12.71 -1.38
C PRO A 44 15.47 -11.40 -1.71
N TRP A 45 14.81 -10.26 -1.51
CA TRP A 45 15.45 -8.95 -1.59
C TRP A 45 16.29 -8.68 -0.34
N HIS A 46 15.74 -8.94 0.86
CA HIS A 46 16.45 -8.97 2.14
C HIS A 46 16.33 -10.33 2.83
N GLU A 47 17.22 -10.64 3.78
CA GLU A 47 17.14 -11.90 4.52
C GLU A 47 15.92 -12.00 5.46
N GLN A 48 15.38 -10.85 5.88
CA GLN A 48 14.26 -10.75 6.82
C GLN A 48 13.33 -9.59 6.44
N ILE A 49 12.16 -9.54 7.07
CA ILE A 49 11.23 -8.40 6.97
C ILE A 49 11.87 -7.13 7.56
N GLU A 50 11.96 -6.09 6.73
CA GLU A 50 12.61 -4.82 7.06
C GLU A 50 11.64 -3.64 6.93
N LEU A 51 11.92 -2.54 7.65
CA LEU A 51 11.20 -1.28 7.46
C LEU A 51 11.51 -0.71 6.07
N ILE A 52 10.48 -0.29 5.33
CA ILE A 52 10.66 0.40 4.06
C ILE A 52 11.06 1.86 4.36
N THR A 53 12.36 2.09 4.56
CA THR A 53 12.99 3.42 4.60
C THR A 53 13.20 3.96 3.18
N GLU A 54 13.71 5.19 3.03
CA GLU A 54 14.01 5.76 1.71
C GLU A 54 15.08 4.94 0.95
N ASP A 55 16.17 4.57 1.63
CA ASP A 55 17.22 3.73 1.05
C ASP A 55 16.71 2.34 0.66
N ASN A 56 15.90 1.74 1.55
CA ASN A 56 15.29 0.44 1.32
C ASN A 56 14.26 0.49 0.19
N HIS A 57 13.47 1.55 0.09
CA HIS A 57 12.53 1.78 -1.01
C HIS A 57 13.25 1.86 -2.37
N VAL A 58 14.30 2.68 -2.46
CA VAL A 58 15.11 2.82 -3.68
C VAL A 58 15.80 1.50 -4.05
N SER A 59 16.34 0.78 -3.06
CA SER A 59 16.94 -0.54 -3.24
C SER A 59 15.94 -1.57 -3.75
N ALA A 60 14.75 -1.63 -3.16
CA ALA A 60 13.68 -2.54 -3.56
C ALA A 60 13.16 -2.23 -4.97
N CYS A 61 13.00 -0.95 -5.33
CA CYS A 61 12.63 -0.54 -6.68
C CYS A 61 13.64 -1.03 -7.72
N ARG A 62 14.94 -0.82 -7.47
CA ARG A 62 16.00 -1.36 -8.34
C ARG A 62 15.93 -2.87 -8.42
N TRP A 63 15.72 -3.56 -7.30
CA TRP A 63 15.61 -5.01 -7.29
C TRP A 63 14.42 -5.52 -8.13
N ILE A 64 13.27 -4.83 -8.07
CA ILE A 64 12.09 -5.11 -8.91
C ILE A 64 12.39 -4.91 -10.40
N ASP A 65 13.10 -3.84 -10.76
CA ASP A 65 13.47 -3.57 -12.15
C ASP A 65 14.31 -4.70 -12.76
N HIS A 66 15.12 -5.37 -11.95
CA HIS A 66 15.99 -6.48 -12.38
C HIS A 66 15.33 -7.86 -12.37
N LEU A 67 14.04 -7.98 -12.00
CA LEU A 67 13.32 -9.26 -12.09
C LEU A 67 13.38 -9.78 -13.53
N LYS A 68 13.63 -11.08 -13.71
CA LYS A 68 13.65 -11.73 -15.02
C LYS A 68 12.87 -13.02 -14.96
N CYS A 69 11.98 -13.22 -15.91
CA CYS A 69 11.21 -14.44 -16.00
C CYS A 69 12.07 -15.57 -16.55
N GLN A 70 12.11 -16.70 -15.84
CA GLN A 70 12.86 -17.89 -16.22
C GLN A 70 12.43 -19.10 -15.40
N GLY A 71 12.61 -20.28 -15.99
CA GLY A 71 12.43 -21.54 -15.30
C GLY A 71 10.99 -21.85 -14.93
N SER A 72 10.84 -22.59 -13.84
CA SER A 72 9.62 -23.25 -13.36
C SER A 72 9.01 -22.51 -12.16
N THR A 73 8.08 -23.13 -11.42
CA THR A 73 7.27 -22.48 -10.38
C THR A 73 7.44 -23.18 -9.02
N ASN A 74 8.61 -23.00 -8.38
CA ASN A 74 8.94 -23.63 -7.09
C ASN A 74 8.34 -22.86 -5.90
N VAL A 75 7.01 -22.87 -5.82
CA VAL A 75 6.26 -22.14 -4.79
C VAL A 75 6.53 -22.69 -3.38
N LEU A 76 6.81 -23.99 -3.25
CA LEU A 76 7.07 -24.62 -1.96
C LEU A 76 8.28 -23.99 -1.29
N GLN A 77 9.43 -23.95 -1.98
CA GLN A 77 10.66 -23.37 -1.43
C GLN A 77 10.44 -21.91 -0.98
N ALA A 78 9.75 -21.13 -1.80
CA ALA A 78 9.49 -19.73 -1.52
C ALA A 78 8.55 -19.55 -0.30
N LEU A 79 7.53 -20.40 -0.16
CA LEU A 79 6.66 -20.41 1.02
C LEU A 79 7.43 -20.82 2.26
N GLU A 80 8.26 -21.87 2.20
CA GLU A 80 9.05 -22.32 3.34
C GLU A 80 9.97 -21.25 3.88
N TYR A 81 10.62 -20.50 2.98
CA TYR A 81 11.47 -19.37 3.32
C TYR A 81 10.67 -18.26 4.01
N ALA A 82 9.58 -17.79 3.37
CA ALA A 82 8.75 -16.70 3.93
C ALA A 82 8.15 -17.08 5.30
N LEU A 83 7.80 -18.35 5.46
CA LEU A 83 7.22 -18.92 6.66
C LEU A 83 8.24 -19.23 7.77
N ALA A 84 9.53 -19.18 7.48
CA ALA A 84 10.59 -19.33 8.48
C ALA A 84 10.85 -18.03 9.24
N ASP A 85 10.55 -16.87 8.64
CA ASP A 85 10.66 -15.57 9.30
C ASP A 85 9.53 -15.42 10.36
N PRO A 86 9.87 -15.29 11.66
CA PRO A 86 8.88 -15.16 12.72
C PRO A 86 8.09 -13.84 12.68
N ALA A 87 8.58 -12.82 11.97
CA ALA A 87 7.87 -11.55 11.76
C ALA A 87 6.76 -11.67 10.71
N THR A 88 6.75 -12.74 9.90
CA THR A 88 5.75 -12.94 8.85
C THR A 88 4.36 -13.13 9.46
N ARG A 89 3.46 -12.19 9.16
CA ARG A 89 2.03 -12.29 9.51
C ARG A 89 1.12 -12.49 8.31
N CYS A 90 1.61 -12.15 7.12
CA CYS A 90 0.84 -12.15 5.90
C CYS A 90 1.77 -12.34 4.71
N ILE A 91 1.33 -13.14 3.75
CA ILE A 91 2.03 -13.40 2.49
C ILE A 91 1.09 -13.01 1.35
N TYR A 92 1.59 -12.23 0.41
CA TYR A 92 0.93 -11.99 -0.87
C TYR A 92 1.67 -12.75 -1.95
N LEU A 93 0.99 -13.69 -2.59
CA LEU A 93 1.51 -14.53 -3.64
C LEU A 93 0.91 -14.11 -4.98
N PHE A 94 1.74 -13.59 -5.87
CA PHE A 94 1.38 -13.25 -7.25
C PHE A 94 1.91 -14.34 -8.16
N SER A 95 1.03 -15.07 -8.83
CA SER A 95 1.39 -16.20 -9.71
C SER A 95 0.32 -16.41 -10.77
N ASP A 96 0.70 -16.98 -11.91
CA ASP A 96 -0.21 -17.36 -13.00
C ASP A 96 -0.40 -18.88 -13.11
N GLY A 97 0.23 -19.66 -12.23
CA GLY A 97 0.56 -21.04 -12.52
C GLY A 97 0.35 -22.03 -11.38
N ARG A 98 0.54 -23.29 -11.76
CA ARG A 98 0.54 -24.46 -10.88
C ARG A 98 1.92 -24.58 -10.22
N PRO A 99 2.02 -25.15 -9.01
CA PRO A 99 3.32 -25.40 -8.39
C PRO A 99 4.06 -26.53 -9.12
N ASP A 100 5.39 -26.50 -9.07
CA ASP A 100 6.24 -27.61 -9.54
C ASP A 100 6.01 -28.90 -8.73
N GLN A 101 5.64 -28.74 -7.46
CA GLN A 101 5.40 -29.85 -6.54
C GLN A 101 3.94 -30.31 -6.58
N PRO A 102 3.66 -31.58 -6.23
CA PRO A 102 2.30 -32.02 -5.95
C PRO A 102 1.58 -31.05 -5.00
N PRO A 103 0.40 -30.51 -5.35
CA PRO A 103 -0.31 -29.51 -4.55
C PRO A 103 -0.48 -29.86 -3.07
N GLU A 104 -0.69 -31.15 -2.76
CA GLU A 104 -0.85 -31.60 -1.38
C GLU A 104 0.42 -31.42 -0.51
N LEU A 105 1.62 -31.42 -1.10
CA LEU A 105 2.85 -31.09 -0.36
C LEU A 105 2.87 -29.60 0.04
N VAL A 106 2.47 -28.73 -0.88
CA VAL A 106 2.35 -27.29 -0.60
C VAL A 106 1.29 -27.04 0.48
N PHE A 107 0.13 -27.69 0.37
CA PHE A 107 -0.93 -27.58 1.36
C PHE A 107 -0.51 -28.10 2.74
N ALA A 108 0.19 -29.24 2.80
CA ALA A 108 0.70 -29.78 4.06
C ALA A 108 1.62 -28.78 4.77
N ARG A 109 2.42 -28.00 4.01
CA ARG A 109 3.35 -27.04 4.59
C ARG A 109 2.70 -25.82 5.22
N VAL A 110 1.57 -25.39 4.68
CA VAL A 110 0.81 -24.23 5.20
C VAL A 110 -0.27 -24.63 6.21
N ARG A 111 -0.70 -25.90 6.22
CA ARG A 111 -1.67 -26.43 7.18
C ARG A 111 -1.15 -26.23 8.61
N GLY A 112 -2.04 -25.79 9.50
CA GLY A 112 -1.72 -25.56 10.92
C GLY A 112 -1.04 -24.21 11.21
N ARG A 113 -0.56 -23.48 10.20
CA ARG A 113 0.04 -22.14 10.37
C ARG A 113 -1.02 -21.04 10.41
N ARG A 114 -1.98 -21.14 11.33
CA ARG A 114 -3.13 -20.20 11.44
C ARG A 114 -2.74 -18.74 11.73
N SER A 115 -1.50 -18.49 12.15
CA SER A 115 -0.98 -17.14 12.40
C SER A 115 -0.58 -16.38 11.14
N VAL A 116 -0.42 -17.07 10.00
CA VAL A 116 0.02 -16.45 8.73
C VAL A 116 -1.05 -16.65 7.67
N ARG A 117 -1.58 -15.54 7.14
CA ARG A 117 -2.52 -15.57 6.02
C ARG A 117 -1.77 -15.50 4.69
N VAL A 118 -2.08 -16.41 3.78
CA VAL A 118 -1.53 -16.40 2.41
C VAL A 118 -2.63 -15.92 1.47
N HIS A 119 -2.51 -14.70 0.98
CA HIS A 119 -3.37 -14.15 -0.06
C HIS A 119 -2.79 -14.48 -1.43
N THR A 120 -3.62 -14.94 -2.36
CA THR A 120 -3.20 -15.34 -3.70
C THR A 120 -3.84 -14.46 -4.76
N ILE A 121 -3.01 -13.93 -5.65
CA ILE A 121 -3.43 -13.10 -6.78
C ILE A 121 -3.07 -13.89 -8.03
N CYS A 122 -4.10 -14.43 -8.68
CA CYS A 122 -3.95 -15.15 -9.93
C CYS A 122 -3.88 -14.18 -11.12
N LEU A 123 -2.85 -14.33 -11.93
CA LEU A 123 -2.57 -13.47 -13.07
C LEU A 123 -2.99 -14.07 -14.41
N ASN A 124 -3.34 -15.37 -14.44
CA ASN A 124 -3.93 -16.04 -15.59
C ASN A 124 -5.21 -16.78 -15.16
N SER A 125 -6.37 -16.16 -15.37
CA SER A 125 -7.65 -16.73 -14.96
C SER A 125 -8.15 -17.88 -15.85
N THR A 126 -7.46 -18.21 -16.95
CA THR A 126 -7.92 -19.23 -17.89
C THR A 126 -7.56 -20.67 -17.51
N ASP A 127 -6.53 -20.86 -16.67
CA ASP A 127 -6.17 -22.19 -16.15
C ASP A 127 -6.97 -22.50 -14.88
N ALA A 128 -8.02 -23.31 -15.04
CA ALA A 128 -8.90 -23.71 -13.95
C ALA A 128 -8.18 -24.46 -12.82
N GLU A 129 -7.14 -25.24 -13.12
CA GLU A 129 -6.41 -25.97 -12.09
C GLU A 129 -5.45 -25.06 -11.33
N ALA A 130 -4.79 -24.12 -12.01
CA ALA A 130 -3.98 -23.09 -11.35
C ALA A 130 -4.83 -22.23 -10.41
N ASN A 131 -6.01 -21.81 -10.88
CA ASN A 131 -6.99 -21.08 -10.06
C ASN A 131 -7.41 -21.91 -8.84
N ALA A 132 -7.81 -23.16 -9.03
CA ALA A 132 -8.24 -24.05 -7.94
C ALA A 132 -7.12 -24.27 -6.92
N PHE A 133 -5.87 -24.40 -7.36
CA PHE A 133 -4.71 -24.48 -6.50
C PHE A 133 -4.54 -23.21 -5.66
N LEU A 134 -4.48 -22.04 -6.31
CA LEU A 134 -4.28 -20.75 -5.64
C LEU A 134 -5.43 -20.42 -4.68
N GLU A 135 -6.67 -20.73 -5.05
CA GLU A 135 -7.84 -20.55 -4.20
C GLU A 135 -7.78 -21.45 -2.96
N LYS A 136 -7.51 -22.74 -3.14
CA LYS A 136 -7.39 -23.69 -2.03
C LYS A 136 -6.25 -23.29 -1.10
N LEU A 137 -5.11 -22.83 -1.63
CA LEU A 137 -3.97 -22.34 -0.84
C LEU A 137 -4.38 -21.17 0.06
N ALA A 138 -5.07 -20.17 -0.50
CA ALA A 138 -5.53 -19.02 0.27
C ALA A 138 -6.52 -19.43 1.37
N ARG A 139 -7.53 -20.24 1.02
CA ARG A 139 -8.57 -20.69 1.96
C ARG A 139 -8.00 -21.49 3.13
N LEU A 140 -6.99 -22.33 2.89
CA LEU A 140 -6.36 -23.14 3.95
C LEU A 140 -5.69 -22.29 5.05
N THR A 141 -5.31 -21.05 4.74
CA THR A 141 -4.62 -20.14 5.65
C THR A 141 -5.50 -18.99 6.14
N GLY A 142 -6.78 -18.96 5.73
CA GLY A 142 -7.67 -17.83 5.98
C GLY A 142 -7.30 -16.56 5.22
N GLY A 143 -6.50 -16.70 4.16
CA GLY A 143 -6.25 -15.63 3.19
C GLY A 143 -7.32 -15.58 2.10
N GLU A 144 -7.12 -14.70 1.13
CA GLU A 144 -8.08 -14.42 0.07
C GLU A 144 -7.48 -14.70 -1.31
N PHE A 145 -8.32 -15.20 -2.20
CA PHE A 145 -7.99 -15.44 -3.60
C PHE A 145 -8.60 -14.37 -4.50
N CYS A 146 -7.80 -13.89 -5.45
CA CYS A 146 -8.22 -12.89 -6.44
C CYS A 146 -7.77 -13.30 -7.84
N SER A 147 -8.70 -13.64 -8.75
CA SER A 147 -8.40 -13.81 -10.18
C SER A 147 -8.41 -12.46 -10.89
N GLN A 148 -7.36 -12.17 -11.66
CA GLN A 148 -6.95 -10.84 -12.13
C GLN A 148 -8.06 -9.83 -12.55
N MET A 149 -8.00 -8.64 -11.93
CA MET A 149 -8.14 -7.29 -12.51
C MET A 149 -9.33 -6.96 -13.45
N ALA A 150 -10.51 -7.52 -13.21
CA ALA A 150 -11.82 -6.93 -13.57
C ALA A 150 -12.87 -7.21 -12.49
N GLY A 151 -12.56 -6.88 -11.23
CA GLY A 151 -13.49 -7.05 -10.12
C GLY A 151 -12.74 -7.19 -8.82
N ARG A 152 -12.85 -6.18 -7.96
CA ARG A 152 -12.30 -6.22 -6.60
C ARG A 152 -12.76 -7.51 -5.91
N PRO A 153 -11.88 -8.24 -5.20
CA PRO A 153 -12.36 -9.22 -4.26
C PRO A 153 -13.25 -8.51 -3.22
N LYS A 154 -14.40 -9.11 -2.86
CA LYS A 154 -15.40 -8.52 -1.93
C LYS A 154 -14.84 -8.29 -0.51
N SER A 155 -13.63 -8.74 -0.28
CA SER A 155 -12.72 -8.27 0.75
C SER A 155 -11.34 -8.23 0.07
N SER A 156 -10.62 -7.11 0.20
CA SER A 156 -9.33 -6.90 -0.45
C SER A 156 -8.23 -7.64 0.29
N PRO A 157 -7.30 -8.32 -0.40
CA PRO A 157 -6.24 -9.04 0.30
C PRO A 157 -5.34 -8.07 1.05
N LEU A 158 -5.13 -6.85 0.53
CA LEU A 158 -4.44 -5.77 1.24
C LEU A 158 -5.45 -5.02 2.13
N PRO A 159 -5.17 -4.78 3.43
CA PRO A 159 -6.10 -4.11 4.35
C PRO A 159 -6.59 -2.78 3.75
N ALA A 160 -7.88 -2.47 3.96
CA ALA A 160 -8.63 -1.36 3.36
C ALA A 160 -7.93 0.03 3.40
N LEU A 161 -6.97 0.22 4.30
CA LEU A 161 -6.14 1.42 4.40
C LEU A 161 -5.18 1.65 3.23
N PHE A 162 -4.91 0.66 2.37
CA PHE A 162 -4.14 0.85 1.12
C PHE A 162 -4.96 1.49 0.00
N PHE A 163 -6.29 1.47 0.11
CA PHE A 163 -7.22 1.85 -0.95
C PHE A 163 -8.09 3.06 -0.58
N LEU A 164 -7.81 3.73 0.54
CA LEU A 164 -8.53 4.94 0.93
C LEU A 164 -7.90 6.23 0.39
N HIS A 165 -6.76 6.22 -0.30
CA HIS A 165 -6.19 7.42 -0.92
C HIS A 165 -5.53 7.18 -2.30
N SER A 166 -6.35 7.17 -3.35
CA SER A 166 -5.99 7.58 -4.72
C SER A 166 -7.32 7.68 -5.47
N PRO A 167 -8.05 8.83 -5.43
CA PRO A 167 -7.60 10.19 -5.74
C PRO A 167 -7.96 11.28 -4.68
N PHE A 168 -8.03 10.96 -3.39
CA PHE A 168 -8.36 11.97 -2.36
C PHE A 168 -7.21 12.94 -2.02
N HIS A 169 -5.97 12.68 -2.48
CA HIS A 169 -4.85 13.62 -2.33
C HIS A 169 -4.88 14.81 -3.31
N LEU A 170 -5.68 14.74 -4.38
CA LEU A 170 -5.92 15.90 -5.24
C LEU A 170 -6.76 16.97 -4.54
N LEU A 171 -7.58 16.62 -3.53
CA LEU A 171 -8.31 17.62 -2.75
C LEU A 171 -7.49 18.19 -1.59
N SER A 172 -6.62 17.43 -0.92
CA SER A 172 -5.84 17.99 0.20
C SER A 172 -4.72 18.93 -0.29
N LEU A 173 -4.11 18.64 -1.45
CA LEU A 173 -3.17 19.57 -2.09
C LEU A 173 -3.88 20.77 -2.72
N LEU A 174 -5.10 20.64 -3.26
CA LEU A 174 -5.85 21.82 -3.71
C LEU A 174 -6.23 22.73 -2.53
N VAL A 175 -6.62 22.16 -1.38
CA VAL A 175 -6.93 22.95 -0.19
C VAL A 175 -5.67 23.57 0.40
N LEU A 176 -4.51 22.89 0.42
CA LEU A 176 -3.27 23.52 0.89
C LEU A 176 -2.69 24.56 -0.10
N HIS A 177 -2.80 24.36 -1.42
CA HIS A 177 -2.34 25.35 -2.42
C HIS A 177 -3.25 26.57 -2.50
N VAL A 178 -4.56 26.42 -2.31
CA VAL A 178 -5.49 27.56 -2.24
C VAL A 178 -5.28 28.37 -0.95
N PHE A 179 -4.94 27.73 0.17
CA PHE A 179 -4.71 28.43 1.44
C PHE A 179 -3.29 29.03 1.59
N LEU A 180 -2.26 28.51 0.92
CA LEU A 180 -0.88 29.02 1.04
C LEU A 180 -0.48 30.04 -0.05
N ILE A 181 -1.19 30.12 -1.18
CA ILE A 181 -0.78 30.99 -2.31
C ILE A 181 -1.59 32.29 -2.42
N THR A 182 -2.70 32.46 -1.67
CA THR A 182 -3.41 33.76 -1.65
C THR A 182 -3.84 34.23 -0.26
N PRO A 183 -2.89 34.63 0.63
CA PRO A 183 -3.23 35.41 1.81
C PRO A 183 -3.78 36.82 1.48
N PHE A 184 -3.83 37.19 0.20
CA PHE A 184 -4.32 38.50 -0.26
C PHE A 184 -5.83 38.57 -0.57
N PHE A 185 -6.54 37.44 -0.69
CA PHE A 185 -7.98 37.47 -1.02
C PHE A 185 -8.91 37.38 0.20
N PHE A 186 -8.40 37.03 1.38
CA PHE A 186 -9.21 37.01 2.60
C PHE A 186 -9.58 38.43 3.09
N PHE A 187 -8.90 39.47 2.60
CA PHE A 187 -9.23 40.86 2.94
C PHE A 187 -10.34 41.46 2.06
N PHE A 188 -10.68 40.83 0.92
CA PHE A 188 -11.69 41.38 0.00
C PHE A 188 -13.06 40.69 0.11
N PHE A 189 -13.12 39.46 0.59
CA PHE A 189 -14.40 38.72 0.67
C PHE A 189 -15.27 39.11 1.88
N PHE A 190 -14.68 39.64 2.95
CA PHE A 190 -15.46 40.16 4.08
C PHE A 190 -16.06 41.54 3.81
N PHE A 191 -15.55 42.29 2.81
CA PHE A 191 -16.14 43.57 2.41
C PHE A 191 -17.31 43.41 1.43
N PHE A 192 -17.34 42.31 0.68
CA PHE A 192 -18.39 42.09 -0.32
C PHE A 192 -19.68 41.49 0.28
N PHE A 193 -19.60 40.74 1.37
CA PHE A 193 -20.80 40.18 2.01
C PHE A 193 -21.52 41.15 2.96
N PHE A 194 -20.86 42.24 3.38
CA PHE A 194 -21.50 43.29 4.19
C PHE A 194 -22.29 44.31 3.34
N PHE A 195 -22.08 44.33 2.01
CA PHE A 195 -22.73 45.29 1.10
C PHE A 195 -23.91 44.75 0.29
N LEU A 196 -24.25 43.46 0.43
CA LEU A 196 -25.33 42.81 -0.34
C LEU A 196 -26.47 42.20 0.51
N SER A 197 -26.47 42.39 1.83
CA SER A 197 -27.64 42.11 2.67
C SER A 197 -28.17 43.42 3.25
N SER A 198 -29.25 43.92 2.67
CA SER A 198 -30.11 44.93 3.28
C SER A 198 -30.88 44.32 4.45
N SER A 199 -30.25 44.15 5.61
CA SER A 199 -30.97 43.87 6.87
C SER A 199 -30.19 44.32 8.10
N PRO A 200 -30.84 44.85 9.16
CA PRO A 200 -30.17 45.64 10.17
C PRO A 200 -30.11 44.92 11.52
N PHE A 201 -29.19 43.98 11.76
CA PHE A 201 -28.90 43.51 13.13
C PHE A 201 -27.46 42.96 13.24
N PRO A 202 -26.59 43.51 14.11
CA PRO A 202 -25.26 42.96 14.34
C PRO A 202 -25.28 41.99 15.54
N PHE A 203 -24.88 40.73 15.35
CA PHE A 203 -24.29 39.93 16.42
C PHE A 203 -22.77 39.91 16.20
N LEU A 204 -22.07 40.61 17.09
CA LEU A 204 -20.63 40.85 17.01
C LEU A 204 -19.90 39.69 17.70
N PHE A 205 -19.33 38.74 16.94
CA PHE A 205 -18.31 37.83 17.46
C PHE A 205 -16.94 38.44 17.21
N THR A 206 -16.30 38.98 18.25
CA THR A 206 -14.94 39.54 18.16
C THR A 206 -13.93 38.45 18.47
N LEU A 207 -13.20 37.96 17.46
CA LEU A 207 -11.98 37.16 17.70
C LEU A 207 -10.79 38.11 17.90
N PHE A 208 -10.14 38.03 19.07
CA PHE A 208 -8.85 38.71 19.30
C PHE A 208 -7.69 37.79 18.93
N PHE A 209 -6.86 38.22 17.98
CA PHE A 209 -5.53 37.65 17.76
C PHE A 209 -4.49 38.58 18.39
N THR A 210 -3.77 38.12 19.40
CA THR A 210 -2.55 38.80 19.85
C THR A 210 -1.34 37.98 19.47
N SER A 211 -0.60 38.40 18.44
CA SER A 211 0.75 37.91 18.18
C SER A 211 1.74 38.82 18.91
N LYS A 212 2.36 38.32 19.99
CA LYS A 212 3.59 38.94 20.51
C LYS A 212 4.77 38.29 19.80
N ILE A 213 5.43 39.04 18.93
CA ILE A 213 6.71 38.67 18.34
C ILE A 213 7.80 39.10 19.32
N CYS A 214 8.50 38.13 19.93
CA CYS A 214 9.73 38.39 20.68
C CYS A 214 10.89 37.95 19.79
N PRO A 215 11.82 38.83 19.41
CA PRO A 215 13.02 38.41 18.70
C PRO A 215 14.04 37.90 19.73
N LEU A 216 14.72 36.81 19.35
CA LEU A 216 15.85 36.14 19.99
C LEU A 216 15.51 34.85 20.75
N SER A 217 16.23 33.80 20.33
CA SER A 217 16.19 32.39 20.73
C SER A 217 15.14 31.51 20.05
N GLY A 218 15.63 30.59 19.22
CA GLY A 218 14.84 29.63 18.47
C GLY A 218 14.16 28.61 19.38
N SER A 219 12.84 28.72 19.50
CA SER A 219 11.96 27.66 20.02
C SER A 219 10.54 27.87 19.47
N TYR A 220 9.92 26.77 19.04
CA TYR A 220 8.57 26.72 18.45
C TYR A 220 7.50 27.30 19.38
N VAL A 221 6.64 28.19 18.88
CA VAL A 221 5.46 28.70 19.61
C VAL A 221 4.25 27.82 19.33
N ARG A 222 3.65 27.23 20.38
CA ARG A 222 2.33 26.59 20.30
C ARG A 222 1.25 27.67 20.21
N GLN A 223 0.41 27.61 19.17
CA GLN A 223 -0.85 28.34 19.14
C GLN A 223 -1.87 27.63 20.03
N THR A 224 -2.55 28.38 20.89
CA THR A 224 -3.66 27.88 21.70
C THR A 224 -4.92 28.63 21.28
N PHE A 225 -5.96 27.88 20.92
CA PHE A 225 -7.28 28.43 20.61
C PHE A 225 -8.13 28.43 21.88
N ILE A 226 -8.74 29.56 22.20
CA ILE A 226 -9.79 29.65 23.22
C ILE A 226 -11.03 30.17 22.51
N CYS A 227 -12.08 29.37 22.55
CA CYS A 227 -13.41 29.74 22.10
C CYS A 227 -14.27 29.89 23.35
N THR A 228 -14.86 31.06 23.55
CA THR A 228 -15.90 31.27 24.56
C THR A 228 -17.18 31.68 23.86
N SER A 229 -18.29 31.08 24.31
CA SER A 229 -19.64 31.16 23.74
C SER A 229 -20.17 32.58 23.55
#